data_AF-A0A4R4KS50-F1
#
_entry.id   AF-A0A4R4KS50-F1
#
_cell.length_a   1.000
_cell.length_b   1.000
_cell.length_c   1.000
_cell.angle_alpha   90.00
_cell.angle_beta   90.00
_cell.angle_gamma   90.00
#
_symmetry.space_group_name_H-M   'P 1'
#
loop_
_entity.id
_entity.type
_entity.pdbx_description
1 polymer ?
#
loop_
_entity_poly.entity_id
_entity_poly.type
_entity_poly.pdbx_seq_one_letter_code
_entity_poly.pdbx_strand_id
1 'polypeptide(L)'
;MHEDQGVPDDGVLTAPLRSAGDGPAGGSADELAGGPADILAGMPLGGPVTGGEAAAAAGTRVDPGPVRAFGTEVERLAELVRHLNAAASTLGERLDGEVRSALGSAEAALAEASGARAEAAAADDRTRQAEARAEAALKEAADAKEELEKVTAAAQTSVLAAQESEANAWKEAGAAQQARATSANEAAHADGLRKRAEAAWSTEHQARTDAERERDDLSVRLTTEQTALATARTELANMRADLADARDKLEAATETERQLRAELAAAKGEIAGLTVERDSVVARATELATRADRAESRAEAAEIRAERAEQRADTAEIRIDRDATAARALQDTLRAALDLPSMEELPEGPGVR
;
A
#
# COMPACT_ATOMS: atom_id res chain seq x y z
N MET A 1 -23.67 -26.82 -33.15
CA MET A 1 -24.06 -27.58 -31.94
C MET A 1 -23.11 -27.13 -30.85
N HIS A 2 -23.63 -26.49 -29.82
CA HIS A 2 -22.88 -26.12 -28.62
C HIS A 2 -22.87 -27.30 -27.65
N GLU A 3 -21.87 -27.35 -26.78
CA GLU A 3 -22.07 -27.49 -25.33
C GLU A 3 -20.72 -27.26 -24.64
N ASP A 4 -20.45 -25.98 -24.38
CA ASP A 4 -19.35 -25.54 -23.52
C ASP A 4 -19.93 -25.44 -22.10
N GLN A 5 -19.45 -26.27 -21.17
CA GLN A 5 -20.05 -26.39 -19.84
C GLN A 5 -19.53 -25.30 -18.91
N GLY A 6 -20.26 -24.18 -18.86
CA GLY A 6 -20.09 -23.18 -17.81
C GLY A 6 -20.51 -23.73 -16.45
N VAL A 7 -19.59 -23.68 -15.49
CA VAL A 7 -19.89 -23.82 -14.06
C VAL A 7 -20.05 -22.41 -13.48
N PRO A 8 -21.19 -22.08 -12.86
CA PRO A 8 -21.40 -20.76 -12.26
C PRO A 8 -20.77 -20.65 -10.86
N ASP A 9 -20.59 -19.40 -10.43
CA ASP A 9 -20.20 -19.02 -9.06
C ASP A 9 -21.03 -19.72 -7.97
N ASP A 10 -20.37 -20.04 -6.87
CA ASP A 10 -20.94 -19.77 -5.54
C ASP A 10 -19.82 -19.22 -4.64
N GLY A 11 -19.95 -17.95 -4.27
CA GLY A 11 -18.84 -17.17 -3.69
C GLY A 11 -18.84 -17.13 -2.16
N VAL A 12 -17.67 -16.84 -1.57
CA VAL A 12 -17.58 -16.33 -0.19
C VAL A 12 -16.57 -15.18 -0.11
N LEU A 13 -17.11 -13.97 -0.21
CA LEU A 13 -16.75 -12.76 0.54
C LEU A 13 -15.26 -12.50 0.85
N THR A 14 -14.69 -11.58 0.06
CA THR A 14 -13.52 -10.78 0.41
C THR A 14 -13.78 -9.84 1.60
N ALA A 15 -12.87 -9.81 2.58
CA ALA A 15 -12.24 -8.58 3.12
C ALA A 15 -11.34 -8.84 4.34
N PRO A 16 -10.04 -8.49 4.29
CA PRO A 16 -9.24 -8.24 5.48
C PRO A 16 -9.13 -6.73 5.79
N LEU A 17 -9.24 -6.41 7.09
CA LEU A 17 -8.59 -5.29 7.80
C LEU A 17 -8.77 -3.85 7.25
N ARG A 18 -9.49 -3.03 8.03
CA ARG A 18 -9.14 -1.60 8.22
C ARG A 18 -9.16 -1.25 9.71
N SER A 19 -8.01 -0.86 10.23
CA SER A 19 -7.80 -0.39 11.61
C SER A 19 -7.13 0.98 11.59
N ALA A 20 -7.95 2.02 11.43
CA ALA A 20 -7.64 3.41 11.72
C ALA A 20 -8.99 4.05 12.12
N GLY A 21 -9.12 4.82 13.20
CA GLY A 21 -8.08 5.62 13.84
C GLY A 21 -8.13 7.02 13.24
N ASP A 22 -9.15 7.78 13.63
CA ASP A 22 -9.25 9.21 13.31
C ASP A 22 -9.72 10.00 14.54
N GLY A 23 -9.31 11.26 14.59
CA GLY A 23 -9.18 12.06 15.80
C GLY A 23 -10.36 12.97 16.16
N PRO A 24 -10.17 13.86 17.16
CA PRO A 24 -11.27 14.49 17.87
C PRO A 24 -11.66 15.89 17.37
N ALA A 25 -12.97 16.08 17.18
CA ALA A 25 -13.71 17.34 17.30
C ALA A 25 -15.18 16.97 17.57
N GLY A 26 -15.97 17.70 18.34
CA GLY A 26 -15.77 19.01 18.97
C GLY A 26 -17.14 19.64 19.15
N GLY A 27 -17.44 20.08 20.38
CA GLY A 27 -18.67 20.77 20.77
C GLY A 27 -19.61 19.94 21.65
N SER A 28 -20.34 20.50 22.61
CA SER A 28 -20.36 21.88 23.18
C SER A 28 -21.62 21.98 24.04
N ALA A 29 -21.54 22.61 25.23
CA ALA A 29 -22.68 22.95 26.12
C ALA A 29 -23.46 21.72 26.67
N ASP A 30 -24.09 21.69 27.85
CA ASP A 30 -24.04 22.49 29.09
C ASP A 30 -24.74 21.65 30.22
N GLU A 31 -25.01 22.04 31.47
CA GLU A 31 -24.93 23.31 32.23
C GLU A 31 -24.76 22.97 33.74
N LEU A 32 -24.10 23.83 34.54
CA LEU A 32 -24.34 24.04 36.01
C LEU A 32 -24.09 22.86 37.03
N ALA A 33 -23.78 23.07 38.32
CA ALA A 33 -23.32 24.24 39.08
C ALA A 33 -22.75 23.83 40.46
N GLY A 34 -21.89 24.69 41.05
CA GLY A 34 -21.50 24.69 42.47
C GLY A 34 -20.32 23.78 42.86
N GLY A 35 -19.35 24.20 43.67
CA GLY A 35 -19.08 25.52 44.26
C GLY A 35 -17.85 25.45 45.19
N PRO A 36 -17.03 26.51 45.34
CA PRO A 36 -15.76 26.44 46.09
C PRO A 36 -15.84 26.96 47.54
N ALA A 37 -14.99 26.40 48.41
CA ALA A 37 -14.51 26.99 49.66
C ALA A 37 -13.04 26.52 49.82
N ASP A 38 -12.00 27.35 49.96
CA ASP A 38 -11.72 28.49 50.87
C ASP A 38 -11.23 28.04 52.28
N ILE A 39 -10.58 28.94 53.03
CA ILE A 39 -9.68 28.72 54.22
C ILE A 39 -8.20 28.57 53.79
N LEU A 40 -7.36 29.61 53.67
CA LEU A 40 -6.96 30.69 54.59
C LEU A 40 -6.35 30.17 55.91
N ALA A 41 -5.02 30.21 56.09
CA ALA A 41 -4.18 31.38 56.45
C ALA A 41 -4.19 31.72 57.96
N GLY A 42 -2.99 31.76 58.57
CA GLY A 42 -2.82 32.14 59.98
C GLY A 42 -1.37 32.01 60.49
N MET A 43 -0.61 33.10 60.47
CA MET A 43 0.56 33.28 61.35
C MET A 43 0.09 33.69 62.77
N PRO A 44 0.89 33.53 63.83
CA PRO A 44 1.88 34.56 64.24
C PRO A 44 3.28 33.94 64.54
N LEU A 45 4.44 34.62 64.43
CA LEU A 45 4.94 35.85 65.07
C LEU A 45 5.18 35.75 66.60
N GLY A 46 6.45 35.96 66.99
CA GLY A 46 6.96 36.00 68.38
C GLY A 46 7.66 34.69 68.80
N GLY A 47 8.86 34.68 69.38
CA GLY A 47 9.81 35.76 69.68
C GLY A 47 11.02 35.17 70.45
N PRO A 48 12.20 35.82 70.47
CA PRO A 48 13.39 35.28 71.12
C PRO A 48 13.43 35.58 72.62
N VAL A 49 14.06 34.72 73.42
CA VAL A 49 14.43 35.03 74.82
C VAL A 49 15.92 34.76 75.04
N THR A 50 16.67 35.84 75.14
CA THR A 50 18.05 35.92 75.62
C THR A 50 18.08 36.37 77.08
N GLY A 51 19.07 35.92 77.86
CA GLY A 51 19.33 36.36 79.24
C GLY A 51 18.53 35.60 80.30
N GLY A 52 18.96 35.50 81.56
CA GLY A 52 20.20 35.92 82.22
C GLY A 52 20.54 34.91 83.33
N GLU A 53 21.80 34.73 83.73
CA GLU A 53 22.56 35.61 84.63
C GLU A 53 22.21 35.42 86.14
N ALA A 54 23.25 35.11 86.92
CA ALA A 54 23.41 35.27 88.38
C ALA A 54 22.35 34.73 89.38
N ALA A 55 22.73 33.64 90.08
CA ALA A 55 22.52 33.47 91.52
C ALA A 55 23.63 32.52 92.06
N ALA A 56 24.61 33.01 92.82
CA ALA A 56 24.55 33.16 94.29
C ALA A 56 24.38 31.81 95.00
N ALA A 57 25.47 31.19 95.45
CA ALA A 57 26.10 31.44 96.76
C ALA A 57 25.29 30.88 97.94
N ALA A 58 25.66 29.68 98.40
CA ALA A 58 25.22 29.11 99.68
C ALA A 58 26.36 28.28 100.30
N GLY A 59 27.43 28.95 100.76
CA GLY A 59 28.49 28.30 101.51
C GLY A 59 28.05 28.02 102.94
N THR A 60 27.84 26.75 103.30
CA THR A 60 27.63 26.32 104.69
C THR A 60 28.97 26.30 105.43
N ARG A 61 29.41 27.49 105.88
CA ARG A 61 30.45 27.64 106.90
C ARG A 61 30.02 26.87 108.15
N VAL A 62 30.71 25.76 108.44
CA VAL A 62 30.60 25.11 109.75
C VAL A 62 31.32 25.99 110.78
N ASP A 63 30.60 26.33 111.84
CA ASP A 63 31.04 27.23 112.90
C ASP A 63 32.03 26.52 113.86
N PRO A 64 33.26 27.02 114.06
CA PRO A 64 34.23 26.45 115.00
C PRO A 64 33.93 26.78 116.49
N GLY A 65 32.78 27.37 116.80
CA GLY A 65 32.31 27.69 118.16
C GLY A 65 32.44 26.57 119.22
N PRO A 66 32.16 25.27 118.93
CA PRO A 66 32.21 24.22 119.95
C PRO A 66 33.59 23.97 120.55
N VAL A 67 34.67 24.23 119.80
CA VAL A 67 36.04 23.84 120.19
C VAL A 67 36.62 24.77 121.27
N ARG A 68 36.11 26.00 121.40
CA ARG A 68 36.59 26.94 122.44
C ARG A 68 35.95 26.72 123.82
N ALA A 69 34.75 26.12 123.87
CA ALA A 69 34.10 25.78 125.14
C ALA A 69 34.82 24.62 125.87
N PHE A 70 35.38 23.67 125.12
CA PHE A 70 36.16 22.56 125.67
C PHE A 70 37.49 23.03 126.28
N GLY A 71 38.13 24.06 125.69
CA GLY A 71 39.37 24.64 126.23
C GLY A 71 39.19 25.23 127.63
N THR A 72 38.09 25.95 127.87
CA THR A 72 37.78 26.54 129.18
C THR A 72 37.46 25.49 130.25
N GLU A 73 36.96 24.31 129.89
CA GLU A 73 36.78 23.20 130.84
C GLU A 73 38.10 22.52 131.21
N VAL A 74 39.04 22.40 130.27
CA VAL A 74 40.38 21.84 130.52
C VAL A 74 41.21 22.74 131.45
N GLU A 75 41.15 24.07 131.30
CA GLU A 75 41.84 25.00 132.21
C GLU A 75 41.24 24.96 133.64
N ARG A 76 39.91 24.84 133.74
CA ARG A 76 39.21 24.68 135.03
C ARG A 76 39.56 23.35 135.72
N LEU A 77 39.78 22.28 134.95
CA LEU A 77 40.28 21.00 135.45
C LEU A 77 41.72 21.11 135.96
N ALA A 78 42.59 21.82 135.25
CA ALA A 78 43.98 22.04 135.66
C ALA A 78 44.09 22.85 136.97
N GLU A 79 43.18 23.78 137.21
CA GLU A 79 43.12 24.58 138.45
C GLU A 79 42.62 23.77 139.68
N LEU A 80 41.71 22.82 139.45
CA LEU A 80 41.28 21.82 140.43
C LEU A 80 42.42 20.84 140.79
N VAL A 81 43.19 20.38 139.80
CA VAL A 81 44.35 19.51 140.03
C VAL A 81 45.46 20.22 140.82
N ARG A 82 45.69 21.53 140.60
CA ARG A 82 46.61 22.31 141.45
C ARG A 82 46.16 22.38 142.91
N HIS A 83 44.87 22.57 143.17
CA HIS A 83 44.34 22.55 144.54
C HIS A 83 44.48 21.17 145.20
N LEU A 84 44.29 20.09 144.46
CA LEU A 84 44.51 18.74 144.98
C LEU A 84 45.98 18.47 145.31
N ASN A 85 46.92 18.94 144.46
CA ASN A 85 48.35 18.78 144.67
C ASN A 85 48.90 19.62 145.84
N ALA A 86 48.29 20.79 146.11
CA ALA A 86 48.58 21.59 147.29
C ALA A 86 48.16 20.88 148.59
N ALA A 87 46.99 20.22 148.60
CA ALA A 87 46.52 19.43 149.74
C ALA A 87 47.35 18.15 149.97
N ALA A 88 47.85 17.52 148.90
CA ALA A 88 48.73 16.36 148.98
C ALA A 88 50.09 16.67 149.64
N SER A 89 50.57 17.92 149.53
CA SER A 89 51.87 18.34 150.10
C SER A 89 51.88 18.46 151.63
N THR A 90 50.71 18.46 152.29
CA THR A 90 50.59 18.58 153.76
C THR A 90 50.34 17.26 154.49
N LEU A 91 50.29 16.12 153.78
CA LEU A 91 50.18 14.78 154.38
C LEU A 91 51.39 13.89 154.04
N GLY A 92 52.58 14.49 154.10
CA GLY A 92 53.85 13.75 154.02
C GLY A 92 54.12 12.89 155.26
N GLU A 93 54.99 11.90 155.09
CA GLU A 93 55.51 11.02 156.15
C GLU A 93 54.50 10.05 156.80
N ARG A 94 54.02 9.06 156.02
CA ARG A 94 54.19 7.63 156.37
C ARG A 94 53.73 6.65 155.27
N LEU A 95 54.53 5.58 155.14
CA LEU A 95 54.27 4.32 154.43
C LEU A 95 54.49 4.32 152.90
N ASP A 96 55.78 4.43 152.55
CA ASP A 96 56.38 3.84 151.34
C ASP A 96 56.00 2.36 151.14
N GLY A 97 55.94 1.96 149.87
CA GLY A 97 55.80 0.57 149.43
C GLY A 97 54.88 0.45 148.21
N GLU A 98 53.58 0.62 148.43
CA GLU A 98 52.54 0.34 147.43
C GLU A 98 52.39 1.46 146.39
N VAL A 99 52.54 2.73 146.80
CA VAL A 99 52.43 3.89 145.90
C VAL A 99 53.47 3.88 144.77
N ARG A 100 54.65 3.28 145.00
CA ARG A 100 55.70 3.17 143.97
C ARG A 100 55.39 2.09 142.91
N SER A 101 54.68 1.04 143.31
CA SER A 101 54.13 0.04 142.37
C SER A 101 52.96 0.61 141.58
N ALA A 102 52.10 1.42 142.23
CA ALA A 102 50.99 2.13 141.58
C ALA A 102 51.45 3.22 140.60
N LEU A 103 52.57 3.91 140.87
CA LEU A 103 53.17 4.86 139.94
C LEU A 103 53.86 4.16 138.76
N GLY A 104 54.55 3.04 138.99
CA GLY A 104 55.13 2.22 137.91
C GLY A 104 54.07 1.63 136.98
N SER A 105 52.92 1.19 137.50
CA SER A 105 51.80 0.74 136.68
C SER A 105 51.05 1.90 136.01
N ALA A 106 50.99 3.09 136.63
CA ALA A 106 50.45 4.29 136.00
C ALA A 106 51.34 4.81 134.85
N GLU A 107 52.66 4.82 134.98
CA GLU A 107 53.57 5.16 133.87
C GLU A 107 53.52 4.12 132.75
N ALA A 108 53.44 2.82 133.08
CA ALA A 108 53.22 1.77 132.07
C ALA A 108 51.89 1.97 131.33
N ALA A 109 50.80 2.24 132.04
CA ALA A 109 49.49 2.51 131.44
C ALA A 109 49.47 3.82 130.63
N LEU A 110 50.26 4.84 131.00
CA LEU A 110 50.38 6.08 130.24
C LEU A 110 51.25 5.89 128.98
N ALA A 111 52.31 5.10 129.06
CA ALA A 111 53.11 4.67 127.91
C ALA A 111 52.26 3.83 126.94
N GLU A 112 51.48 2.88 127.44
CA GLU A 112 50.54 2.08 126.65
C GLU A 112 49.42 2.95 126.04
N ALA A 113 48.84 3.89 126.79
CA ALA A 113 47.83 4.82 126.28
C ALA A 113 48.39 5.83 125.25
N SER A 114 49.67 6.21 125.35
CA SER A 114 50.34 7.06 124.36
C SER A 114 50.74 6.27 123.10
N GLY A 115 51.15 5.01 123.25
CA GLY A 115 51.34 4.06 122.15
C GLY A 115 50.04 3.80 121.40
N ALA A 116 48.96 3.49 122.13
CA ALA A 116 47.62 3.31 121.55
C ALA A 116 47.09 4.58 120.85
N ARG A 117 47.43 5.79 121.35
CA ARG A 117 47.11 7.05 120.66
C ARG A 117 47.97 7.28 119.40
N ALA A 118 49.24 6.90 119.41
CA ALA A 118 50.09 6.97 118.22
C ALA A 118 49.65 5.95 117.16
N GLU A 119 49.25 4.74 117.57
CA GLU A 119 48.67 3.73 116.67
C GLU A 119 47.29 4.13 116.15
N ALA A 120 46.44 4.75 116.96
CA ALA A 120 45.17 5.33 116.52
C ALA A 120 45.39 6.46 115.50
N ALA A 121 46.31 7.40 115.76
CA ALA A 121 46.66 8.45 114.81
C ALA A 121 47.23 7.88 113.50
N ALA A 122 48.10 6.86 113.59
CA ALA A 122 48.64 6.17 112.42
C ALA A 122 47.59 5.30 111.70
N ALA A 123 46.52 4.88 112.36
CA ALA A 123 45.37 4.23 111.75
C ALA A 123 44.47 5.25 111.05
N ASP A 124 44.20 6.40 111.68
CA ASP A 124 43.44 7.51 111.11
C ASP A 124 44.12 8.13 109.89
N ASP A 125 45.45 8.22 109.88
CA ASP A 125 46.21 8.65 108.70
C ASP A 125 46.18 7.59 107.59
N ARG A 126 46.11 6.30 107.94
CA ARG A 126 45.95 5.20 106.97
C ARG A 126 44.53 5.16 106.40
N THR A 127 43.48 5.41 107.18
CA THR A 127 42.11 5.56 106.66
C THR A 127 41.99 6.80 105.79
N ARG A 128 42.51 7.97 106.21
CA ARG A 128 42.50 9.17 105.33
C ARG A 128 43.29 8.97 104.03
N GLN A 129 44.40 8.22 104.03
CA GLN A 129 45.09 7.85 102.79
C GLN A 129 44.33 6.79 101.96
N ALA A 130 43.58 5.89 102.59
CA ALA A 130 42.73 4.93 101.89
C ALA A 130 41.49 5.60 101.28
N GLU A 131 40.87 6.53 102.01
CA GLU A 131 39.77 7.39 101.56
C GLU A 131 40.21 8.27 100.40
N ALA A 132 41.33 9.00 100.52
CA ALA A 132 41.86 9.80 99.41
C ALA A 132 42.20 8.96 98.16
N ARG A 133 42.67 7.72 98.33
CA ARG A 133 42.87 6.78 97.20
C ARG A 133 41.56 6.24 96.65
N ALA A 134 40.55 6.02 97.49
CA ALA A 134 39.22 5.58 97.07
C ALA A 134 38.47 6.70 96.33
N GLU A 135 38.56 7.95 96.79
CA GLU A 135 38.02 9.13 96.11
C GLU A 135 38.74 9.39 94.78
N ALA A 136 40.08 9.26 94.74
CA ALA A 136 40.84 9.33 93.49
C ALA A 136 40.41 8.22 92.51
N ALA A 137 40.31 6.96 92.97
CA ALA A 137 39.88 5.85 92.13
C ALA A 137 38.40 5.96 91.67
N LEU A 138 37.51 6.51 92.51
CA LEU A 138 36.12 6.81 92.14
C LEU A 138 36.04 7.93 91.12
N LYS A 139 36.92 8.94 91.22
CA LYS A 139 37.02 10.02 90.23
C LYS A 139 37.58 9.51 88.90
N GLU A 140 38.69 8.77 88.92
CA GLU A 140 39.23 8.11 87.72
C GLU A 140 38.20 7.15 87.08
N ALA A 141 37.42 6.43 87.88
CA ALA A 141 36.35 5.57 87.38
C ALA A 141 35.11 6.34 86.87
N ALA A 142 34.86 7.55 87.34
CA ALA A 142 33.83 8.45 86.81
C ALA A 142 34.29 9.08 85.49
N ASP A 143 35.51 9.63 85.46
CA ASP A 143 36.14 10.20 84.27
C ASP A 143 36.26 9.13 83.15
N ALA A 144 36.65 7.89 83.50
CA ALA A 144 36.71 6.76 82.56
C ALA A 144 35.32 6.30 82.07
N LYS A 145 34.26 6.44 82.87
CA LYS A 145 32.88 6.20 82.42
C LYS A 145 32.41 7.30 81.49
N GLU A 146 32.69 8.57 81.80
CA GLU A 146 32.34 9.70 80.94
C GLU A 146 33.05 9.60 79.58
N GLU A 147 34.33 9.22 79.55
CA GLU A 147 35.04 8.95 78.29
C GLU A 147 34.49 7.71 77.56
N LEU A 148 34.08 6.65 78.26
CA LEU A 148 33.43 5.49 77.62
C LEU A 148 32.05 5.87 77.05
N GLU A 149 31.27 6.71 77.74
CA GLU A 149 30.00 7.25 77.26
C GLU A 149 30.21 8.17 76.04
N LYS A 150 31.23 9.04 76.05
CA LYS A 150 31.62 9.85 74.87
C LYS A 150 32.05 8.98 73.69
N VAL A 151 32.92 7.99 73.92
CA VAL A 151 33.41 7.09 72.87
C VAL A 151 32.28 6.20 72.32
N THR A 152 31.36 5.72 73.16
CA THR A 152 30.21 4.94 72.69
C THR A 152 29.18 5.81 71.98
N ALA A 153 28.94 7.05 72.41
CA ALA A 153 28.11 8.01 71.68
C ALA A 153 28.74 8.38 70.32
N ALA A 154 30.05 8.63 70.26
CA ALA A 154 30.77 8.88 69.01
C ALA A 154 30.78 7.65 68.08
N ALA A 155 30.89 6.45 68.63
CA ALA A 155 30.77 5.21 67.86
C ALA A 155 29.33 5.03 67.34
N GLN A 156 28.30 5.30 68.15
CA GLN A 156 26.90 5.24 67.72
C GLN A 156 26.60 6.25 66.61
N THR A 157 27.05 7.51 66.71
CA THR A 157 26.86 8.49 65.64
C THR A 157 27.63 8.13 64.38
N SER A 158 28.84 7.55 64.50
CA SER A 158 29.60 7.02 63.35
C SER A 158 28.90 5.83 62.68
N VAL A 159 28.33 4.90 63.45
CA VAL A 159 27.56 3.77 62.90
C VAL A 159 26.27 4.26 62.23
N LEU A 160 25.55 5.22 62.82
CA LEU A 160 24.35 5.81 62.19
C LEU A 160 24.72 6.54 60.89
N ALA A 161 25.78 7.35 60.89
CA ALA A 161 26.26 8.03 59.68
C ALA A 161 26.72 7.03 58.59
N ALA A 162 27.34 5.90 58.97
CA ALA A 162 27.68 4.83 58.05
C ALA A 162 26.43 4.14 57.48
N GLN A 163 25.43 3.83 58.32
CA GLN A 163 24.15 3.24 57.90
C GLN A 163 23.34 4.18 56.99
N GLU A 164 23.33 5.49 57.26
CA GLU A 164 22.72 6.49 56.38
C GLU A 164 23.46 6.62 55.05
N SER A 165 24.80 6.59 55.07
CA SER A 165 25.64 6.58 53.87
C SER A 165 25.39 5.33 53.02
N GLU A 166 25.35 4.15 53.62
CA GLU A 166 24.97 2.90 52.93
C GLU A 166 23.55 2.96 52.38
N ALA A 167 22.57 3.40 53.17
CA ALA A 167 21.19 3.55 52.71
C ALA A 167 21.04 4.55 51.56
N ASN A 168 21.84 5.61 51.53
CA ASN A 168 21.88 6.56 50.42
C ASN A 168 22.59 5.96 49.19
N ALA A 169 23.69 5.24 49.37
CA ALA A 169 24.35 4.50 48.28
C ALA A 169 23.43 3.44 47.65
N TRP A 170 22.61 2.74 48.44
CA TRP A 170 21.58 1.83 47.93
C TRP A 170 20.46 2.55 47.16
N LYS A 171 20.00 3.72 47.63
CA LYS A 171 19.04 4.56 46.90
C LYS A 171 19.62 5.06 45.57
N GLU A 172 20.86 5.53 45.57
CA GLU A 172 21.56 6.00 44.37
C GLU A 172 21.80 4.86 43.38
N ALA A 173 22.22 3.69 43.84
CA ALA A 173 22.39 2.50 43.01
C ALA A 173 21.04 2.04 42.41
N GLY A 174 19.96 2.05 43.20
CA GLY A 174 18.61 1.75 42.73
C GLY A 174 18.09 2.75 41.69
N ALA A 175 18.28 4.05 41.94
CA ALA A 175 17.93 5.11 41.00
C ALA A 175 18.75 5.01 39.69
N ALA A 176 20.05 4.72 39.77
CA ALA A 176 20.91 4.49 38.62
C ALA A 176 20.50 3.23 37.82
N GLN A 177 20.07 2.16 38.50
CA GLN A 177 19.53 0.96 37.84
C GLN A 177 18.20 1.27 37.15
N GLN A 178 17.30 2.02 37.79
CA GLN A 178 16.03 2.44 37.20
C GLN A 178 16.26 3.34 35.97
N ALA A 179 17.19 4.32 36.05
CA ALA A 179 17.54 5.19 34.93
C ALA A 179 18.18 4.42 33.74
N ARG A 180 18.96 3.36 34.02
CA ARG A 180 19.45 2.44 32.97
C ARG A 180 18.33 1.61 32.35
N ALA A 181 17.36 1.17 33.15
CA ALA A 181 16.22 0.42 32.64
C ALA A 181 15.28 1.29 31.79
N THR A 182 15.03 2.55 32.18
CA THR A 182 14.25 3.49 31.36
C THR A 182 14.97 3.82 30.06
N SER A 183 16.27 4.16 30.11
CA SER A 183 17.03 4.47 28.88
C SER A 183 17.16 3.27 27.93
N ALA A 184 17.25 2.04 28.45
CA ALA A 184 17.22 0.83 27.63
C ALA A 184 15.84 0.60 26.98
N ASN A 185 14.75 0.83 27.71
CA ASN A 185 13.39 0.74 27.17
C ASN A 185 13.11 1.83 26.13
N GLU A 186 13.58 3.06 26.36
CA GLU A 186 13.49 4.17 25.41
C GLU A 186 14.28 3.89 24.13
N ALA A 187 15.50 3.36 24.25
CA ALA A 187 16.30 2.93 23.10
C ALA A 187 15.62 1.79 22.32
N ALA A 188 15.11 0.76 22.99
CA ALA A 188 14.37 -0.32 22.36
C ALA A 188 13.08 0.16 21.66
N HIS A 189 12.38 1.14 22.24
CA HIS A 189 11.20 1.75 21.63
C HIS A 189 11.57 2.61 20.41
N ALA A 190 12.67 3.38 20.48
CA ALA A 190 13.19 4.16 19.36
C ALA A 190 13.63 3.25 18.19
N ASP A 191 14.32 2.15 18.46
CA ASP A 191 14.66 1.13 17.46
C ASP A 191 13.42 0.46 16.86
N GLY A 192 12.39 0.20 17.69
CA GLY A 192 11.10 -0.33 17.24
C GLY A 192 10.29 0.64 16.38
N LEU A 193 10.40 1.95 16.63
CA LEU A 193 9.86 3.00 15.75
C LEU A 193 10.66 3.09 14.45
N ARG A 194 11.99 3.10 14.53
CA ARG A 194 12.90 3.14 13.37
C ARG A 194 12.63 1.98 12.42
N LYS A 195 12.58 0.74 12.91
CA LYS A 195 12.29 -0.45 12.09
C LYS A 195 10.91 -0.39 11.42
N ARG A 196 9.90 0.16 12.11
CA ARG A 196 8.57 0.38 11.52
C ARG A 196 8.59 1.45 10.43
N ALA A 197 9.35 2.53 10.62
CA ALA A 197 9.53 3.57 9.59
C ALA A 197 10.30 3.05 8.37
N GLU A 198 11.38 2.29 8.57
CA GLU A 198 12.14 1.63 7.50
C GLU A 198 11.28 0.63 6.72
N ALA A 199 10.45 -0.16 7.41
CA ALA A 199 9.51 -1.08 6.78
C ALA A 199 8.42 -0.33 5.98
N ALA A 200 7.81 0.71 6.56
CA ALA A 200 6.79 1.53 5.89
C ALA A 200 7.35 2.19 4.61
N TRP A 201 8.53 2.81 4.72
CA TRP A 201 9.22 3.43 3.58
C TRP A 201 9.57 2.41 2.48
N SER A 202 10.03 1.21 2.87
CA SER A 202 10.29 0.12 1.91
C SER A 202 9.01 -0.32 1.18
N THR A 203 7.88 -0.47 1.90
CA THR A 203 6.60 -0.82 1.27
C THR A 203 6.05 0.29 0.37
N GLU A 204 6.23 1.56 0.74
CA GLU A 204 5.85 2.71 -0.08
C GLU A 204 6.70 2.78 -1.36
N HIS A 205 8.01 2.59 -1.23
CA HIS A 205 8.93 2.59 -2.37
C HIS A 205 8.64 1.44 -3.34
N GLN A 206 8.35 0.24 -2.83
CA GLN A 206 7.91 -0.89 -3.66
C GLN A 206 6.60 -0.58 -4.39
N ALA A 207 5.56 -0.12 -3.66
CA ALA A 207 4.26 0.22 -4.25
C ALA A 207 4.37 1.32 -5.32
N ARG A 208 5.24 2.32 -5.11
CA ARG A 208 5.56 3.34 -6.11
C ARG A 208 6.24 2.74 -7.34
N THR A 209 7.20 1.83 -7.16
CA THR A 209 7.90 1.19 -8.28
C THR A 209 6.95 0.30 -9.09
N ASP A 210 6.00 -0.38 -8.43
CA ASP A 210 4.95 -1.15 -9.11
C ASP A 210 3.97 -0.26 -9.87
N ALA A 211 3.55 0.87 -9.30
CA ALA A 211 2.73 1.87 -10.01
C ALA A 211 3.47 2.51 -11.20
N GLU A 212 4.79 2.71 -11.11
CA GLU A 212 5.62 3.18 -12.24
C GLU A 212 5.71 2.11 -13.35
N ARG A 213 5.81 0.81 -13.00
CA ARG A 213 5.72 -0.31 -13.96
C ARG A 213 4.35 -0.39 -14.63
N GLU A 214 3.26 -0.33 -13.87
CA GLU A 214 1.89 -0.37 -14.41
C GLU A 214 1.63 0.78 -15.38
N ARG A 215 2.11 2.00 -15.06
CA ARG A 215 2.04 3.16 -15.95
C ARG A 215 2.79 2.89 -17.27
N ASP A 216 3.98 2.32 -17.20
CA ASP A 216 4.82 2.08 -18.37
C ASP A 216 4.25 0.95 -19.25
N ASP A 217 3.70 -0.11 -18.64
CA ASP A 217 2.93 -1.16 -19.33
C ASP A 217 1.67 -0.60 -20.02
N LEU A 218 0.91 0.27 -19.35
CA LEU A 218 -0.25 0.94 -19.94
C LEU A 218 0.16 1.87 -21.09
N SER A 219 1.31 2.54 -20.99
CA SER A 219 1.87 3.36 -22.06
C SER A 219 2.22 2.52 -23.29
N VAL A 220 2.89 1.36 -23.10
CA VAL A 220 3.18 0.42 -24.19
C VAL A 220 1.89 -0.06 -24.84
N ARG A 221 0.90 -0.53 -24.06
CA ARG A 221 -0.41 -0.94 -24.59
C ARG A 221 -1.10 0.16 -25.38
N LEU A 222 -1.10 1.40 -24.88
CA LEU A 222 -1.68 2.55 -25.58
C LEU A 222 -1.00 2.79 -26.93
N THR A 223 0.34 2.70 -27.02
CA THR A 223 1.04 2.83 -28.30
C THR A 223 0.72 1.67 -29.25
N THR A 224 0.57 0.44 -28.75
CA THR A 224 0.16 -0.72 -29.55
C THR A 224 -1.25 -0.55 -30.12
N GLU A 225 -2.21 -0.12 -29.31
CA GLU A 225 -3.58 0.14 -29.77
C GLU A 225 -3.63 1.31 -30.77
N GLN A 226 -2.82 2.35 -30.58
CA GLN A 226 -2.69 3.46 -31.54
C GLN A 226 -2.13 2.99 -32.90
N THR A 227 -1.14 2.09 -32.93
CA THR A 227 -0.62 1.54 -34.19
C THR A 227 -1.62 0.58 -34.84
N ALA A 228 -2.30 -0.28 -34.07
CA ALA A 228 -3.36 -1.14 -34.58
C ALA A 228 -4.52 -0.33 -35.21
N LEU A 229 -4.97 0.74 -34.54
CA LEU A 229 -5.99 1.66 -35.06
C LEU A 229 -5.53 2.40 -36.32
N ALA A 230 -4.24 2.76 -36.42
CA ALA A 230 -3.69 3.35 -37.64
C ALA A 230 -3.73 2.35 -38.81
N THR A 231 -3.28 1.11 -38.59
CA THR A 231 -3.34 0.03 -39.58
C THR A 231 -4.77 -0.24 -40.06
N ALA A 232 -5.71 -0.40 -39.13
CA ALA A 232 -7.13 -0.63 -39.45
C ALA A 232 -7.75 0.54 -40.26
N ARG A 233 -7.33 1.80 -40.00
CA ARG A 233 -7.76 2.97 -40.79
C ARG A 233 -7.22 2.93 -42.22
N THR A 234 -5.97 2.50 -42.43
CA THR A 234 -5.40 2.31 -43.77
C THR A 234 -6.04 1.14 -44.52
N GLU A 235 -6.29 0.01 -43.86
CA GLU A 235 -7.01 -1.12 -44.46
C GLU A 235 -8.42 -0.73 -44.90
N LEU A 236 -9.16 -0.02 -44.05
CA LEU A 236 -10.50 0.50 -44.36
C LEU A 236 -10.48 1.57 -45.47
N ALA A 237 -9.40 2.34 -45.62
CA ALA A 237 -9.23 3.24 -46.76
C ALA A 237 -9.00 2.47 -48.07
N ASN A 238 -8.15 1.44 -48.05
CA ASN A 238 -7.90 0.57 -49.20
C ASN A 238 -9.19 -0.16 -49.64
N MET A 239 -9.91 -0.80 -48.69
CA MET A 239 -11.18 -1.48 -48.96
C MET A 239 -12.26 -0.53 -49.53
N ARG A 240 -12.20 0.78 -49.22
CA ARG A 240 -13.08 1.79 -49.84
C ARG A 240 -12.67 2.14 -51.28
N ALA A 241 -11.38 2.15 -51.58
CA ALA A 241 -10.87 2.32 -52.93
C ALA A 241 -11.23 1.09 -53.80
N ASP A 242 -10.95 -0.13 -53.33
CA ASP A 242 -11.29 -1.38 -54.02
C ASP A 242 -12.80 -1.48 -54.31
N LEU A 243 -13.64 -1.00 -53.39
CA LEU A 243 -15.10 -0.96 -53.53
C LEU A 243 -15.57 0.13 -54.51
N ALA A 244 -14.86 1.25 -54.63
CA ALA A 244 -15.12 2.26 -55.67
C ALA A 244 -14.76 1.69 -57.05
N ASP A 245 -13.54 1.16 -57.20
CA ASP A 245 -13.07 0.43 -58.37
C ASP A 245 -14.05 -0.67 -58.84
N ALA A 246 -14.60 -1.43 -57.89
CA ALA A 246 -15.59 -2.48 -58.17
C ALA A 246 -16.93 -1.92 -58.66
N ARG A 247 -17.34 -0.74 -58.20
CA ARG A 247 -18.54 -0.05 -58.68
C ARG A 247 -18.34 0.50 -60.10
N ASP A 248 -17.19 1.12 -60.37
CA ASP A 248 -16.86 1.65 -61.70
C ASP A 248 -16.79 0.50 -62.73
N LYS A 249 -16.19 -0.64 -62.36
CA LYS A 249 -16.19 -1.87 -63.18
C LYS A 249 -17.59 -2.43 -63.40
N LEU A 250 -18.46 -2.38 -62.38
CA LEU A 250 -19.87 -2.80 -62.52
C LEU A 250 -20.65 -1.86 -63.44
N GLU A 251 -20.48 -0.54 -63.32
CA GLU A 251 -21.14 0.45 -64.18
C GLU A 251 -20.74 0.25 -65.65
N ALA A 252 -19.43 0.13 -65.93
CA ALA A 252 -18.91 -0.20 -67.26
C ALA A 252 -19.45 -1.54 -67.80
N ALA A 253 -19.60 -2.56 -66.94
CA ALA A 253 -20.23 -3.82 -67.31
C ALA A 253 -21.73 -3.65 -67.63
N THR A 254 -22.47 -2.82 -66.90
CA THR A 254 -23.88 -2.53 -67.25
C THR A 254 -24.00 -1.77 -68.57
N GLU A 255 -23.06 -0.89 -68.90
CA GLU A 255 -23.10 -0.12 -70.15
C GLU A 255 -22.76 -1.00 -71.36
N THR A 256 -21.73 -1.85 -71.25
CA THR A 256 -21.46 -2.86 -72.30
C THR A 256 -22.63 -3.83 -72.47
N GLU A 257 -23.35 -4.20 -71.40
CA GLU A 257 -24.58 -4.99 -71.49
C GLU A 257 -25.72 -4.23 -72.20
N ARG A 258 -25.88 -2.92 -71.95
CA ARG A 258 -26.85 -2.06 -72.70
C ARG A 258 -26.50 -1.99 -74.19
N GLN A 259 -25.22 -1.78 -74.51
CA GLN A 259 -24.74 -1.75 -75.89
C GLN A 259 -25.01 -3.08 -76.61
N LEU A 260 -24.63 -4.22 -76.02
CA LEU A 260 -24.87 -5.54 -76.61
C LEU A 260 -26.36 -5.85 -76.80
N ARG A 261 -27.24 -5.37 -75.91
CA ARG A 261 -28.70 -5.48 -76.11
C ARG A 261 -29.20 -4.63 -77.28
N ALA A 262 -28.64 -3.44 -77.50
CA ALA A 262 -28.98 -2.58 -78.64
C ALA A 262 -28.48 -3.19 -79.97
N GLU A 263 -27.25 -3.71 -80.00
CA GLU A 263 -26.69 -4.42 -81.15
C GLU A 263 -27.51 -5.68 -81.49
N LEU A 264 -27.90 -6.47 -80.49
CA LEU A 264 -28.78 -7.63 -80.67
C LEU A 264 -30.18 -7.23 -81.21
N ALA A 265 -30.70 -6.08 -80.80
CA ALA A 265 -31.97 -5.57 -81.32
C ALA A 265 -31.85 -5.11 -82.79
N ALA A 266 -30.75 -4.43 -83.14
CA ALA A 266 -30.44 -4.04 -84.51
C ALA A 266 -30.29 -5.26 -85.43
N ALA A 267 -29.48 -6.24 -85.04
CA ALA A 267 -29.28 -7.49 -85.80
C ALA A 267 -30.59 -8.27 -85.99
N LYS A 268 -31.49 -8.30 -85.00
CA LYS A 268 -32.84 -8.88 -85.16
C LYS A 268 -33.69 -8.11 -86.17
N GLY A 269 -33.57 -6.78 -86.22
CA GLY A 269 -34.21 -5.93 -87.22
C GLY A 269 -33.71 -6.22 -88.64
N GLU A 270 -32.39 -6.34 -88.81
CA GLU A 270 -31.74 -6.69 -90.09
C GLU A 270 -32.19 -8.08 -90.58
N ILE A 271 -32.20 -9.09 -89.70
CA ILE A 271 -32.69 -10.44 -90.02
C ILE A 271 -34.16 -10.40 -90.47
N ALA A 272 -35.02 -9.61 -89.81
CA ALA A 272 -36.41 -9.44 -90.21
C ALA A 272 -36.53 -8.76 -91.60
N GLY A 273 -35.72 -7.72 -91.87
CA GLY A 273 -35.65 -7.07 -93.18
C GLY A 273 -35.23 -8.02 -94.29
N LEU A 274 -34.10 -8.73 -94.10
CA LEU A 274 -33.60 -9.75 -95.05
C LEU A 274 -34.61 -10.88 -95.29
N THR A 275 -35.40 -11.25 -94.27
CA THR A 275 -36.46 -12.26 -94.40
C THR A 275 -37.54 -11.77 -95.37
N VAL A 276 -38.00 -10.52 -95.22
CA VAL A 276 -38.98 -9.88 -96.12
C VAL A 276 -38.43 -9.70 -97.53
N GLU A 277 -37.16 -9.29 -97.68
CA GLU A 277 -36.50 -9.20 -98.99
C GLU A 277 -36.45 -10.56 -99.69
N ARG A 278 -36.04 -11.61 -98.97
CA ARG A 278 -36.02 -13.00 -99.44
C ARG A 278 -37.41 -13.45 -99.89
N ASP A 279 -38.45 -13.17 -99.13
CA ASP A 279 -39.83 -13.51 -99.51
C ASP A 279 -40.27 -12.74 -100.77
N SER A 280 -39.86 -11.47 -100.93
CA SER A 280 -40.10 -10.70 -102.15
C SER A 280 -39.36 -11.24 -103.38
N VAL A 281 -38.17 -11.83 -103.19
CA VAL A 281 -37.38 -12.45 -104.27
C VAL A 281 -38.02 -13.77 -104.67
N VAL A 282 -38.45 -14.59 -103.70
CA VAL A 282 -39.19 -15.83 -103.96
C VAL A 282 -40.49 -15.55 -104.73
N ALA A 283 -41.27 -14.54 -104.32
CA ALA A 283 -42.50 -14.14 -105.03
C ALA A 283 -42.24 -13.65 -106.47
N ARG A 284 -41.14 -12.92 -106.71
CA ARG A 284 -40.73 -12.52 -108.07
C ARG A 284 -40.26 -13.70 -108.91
N ALA A 285 -39.55 -14.65 -108.31
CA ALA A 285 -39.09 -15.87 -108.98
C ALA A 285 -40.27 -16.77 -109.40
N THR A 286 -41.27 -16.94 -108.53
CA THR A 286 -42.49 -17.70 -108.89
C THR A 286 -43.30 -16.97 -109.96
N GLU A 287 -43.44 -15.64 -109.91
CA GLU A 287 -44.10 -14.90 -110.99
C GLU A 287 -43.38 -15.09 -112.34
N LEU A 288 -42.04 -14.97 -112.36
CA LEU A 288 -41.24 -15.19 -113.57
C LEU A 288 -41.38 -16.61 -114.11
N ALA A 289 -41.39 -17.63 -113.25
CA ALA A 289 -41.68 -19.01 -113.66
C ALA A 289 -43.05 -19.10 -114.37
N THR A 290 -44.13 -18.62 -113.74
CA THR A 290 -45.46 -18.65 -114.39
C THR A 290 -45.54 -17.86 -115.70
N ARG A 291 -44.67 -16.86 -115.90
CA ARG A 291 -44.57 -16.11 -117.17
C ARG A 291 -43.82 -16.91 -118.23
N ALA A 292 -42.79 -17.67 -117.85
CA ALA A 292 -42.06 -18.59 -118.72
C ALA A 292 -42.98 -19.73 -119.19
N ASP A 293 -43.68 -20.43 -118.27
CA ASP A 293 -44.63 -21.50 -118.61
C ASP A 293 -45.67 -21.04 -119.64
N ARG A 294 -46.24 -19.83 -119.44
CA ARG A 294 -47.19 -19.22 -120.37
C ARG A 294 -46.58 -18.76 -121.70
N ALA A 295 -45.28 -18.50 -121.75
CA ALA A 295 -44.59 -18.20 -123.00
C ALA A 295 -44.31 -19.50 -123.78
N GLU A 296 -43.90 -20.56 -123.09
CA GLU A 296 -43.69 -21.91 -123.63
C GLU A 296 -44.99 -22.46 -124.24
N SER A 297 -46.11 -22.50 -123.49
CA SER A 297 -47.40 -22.94 -124.06
C SER A 297 -47.92 -22.10 -125.23
N ARG A 298 -47.48 -20.83 -125.35
CA ARG A 298 -47.79 -19.99 -126.52
C ARG A 298 -46.90 -20.32 -127.72
N ALA A 299 -45.64 -20.69 -127.48
CA ALA A 299 -44.70 -21.15 -128.50
C ALA A 299 -45.15 -22.50 -129.07
N GLU A 300 -45.44 -23.49 -128.21
CA GLU A 300 -46.03 -24.80 -128.60
C GLU A 300 -47.30 -24.61 -129.45
N ALA A 301 -48.22 -23.75 -128.99
CA ALA A 301 -49.44 -23.46 -129.73
C ALA A 301 -49.20 -22.70 -131.05
N ALA A 302 -48.08 -22.00 -131.20
CA ALA A 302 -47.67 -21.36 -132.46
C ALA A 302 -47.03 -22.36 -133.42
N GLU A 303 -46.18 -23.27 -132.92
CA GLU A 303 -45.58 -24.38 -133.64
C GLU A 303 -46.66 -25.29 -134.24
N ILE A 304 -47.62 -25.76 -133.43
CA ILE A 304 -48.77 -26.56 -133.90
C ILE A 304 -49.61 -25.81 -134.97
N ARG A 305 -49.66 -24.47 -134.94
CA ARG A 305 -50.34 -23.68 -135.99
C ARG A 305 -49.50 -23.58 -137.27
N ALA A 306 -48.18 -23.53 -137.16
CA ALA A 306 -47.24 -23.54 -138.28
C ALA A 306 -47.26 -24.91 -138.99
N GLU A 307 -47.13 -26.02 -138.26
CA GLU A 307 -47.25 -27.39 -138.80
C GLU A 307 -48.56 -27.58 -139.58
N ARG A 308 -49.69 -27.12 -139.02
CA ARG A 308 -51.00 -27.16 -139.69
C ARG A 308 -51.12 -26.20 -140.86
N ALA A 309 -50.30 -25.16 -140.94
CA ALA A 309 -50.25 -24.28 -142.11
C ALA A 309 -49.42 -24.92 -143.24
N GLU A 310 -48.28 -25.52 -142.89
CA GLU A 310 -47.41 -26.32 -143.76
C GLU A 310 -48.18 -27.50 -144.37
N GLN A 311 -48.79 -28.37 -143.57
CA GLN A 311 -49.63 -29.49 -144.06
C GLN A 311 -50.76 -29.04 -145.00
N ARG A 312 -51.32 -27.82 -144.80
CA ARG A 312 -52.33 -27.24 -145.70
C ARG A 312 -51.73 -26.69 -146.98
N ALA A 313 -50.49 -26.19 -146.94
CA ALA A 313 -49.72 -25.80 -148.11
C ALA A 313 -49.35 -27.04 -148.94
N ASP A 314 -48.79 -28.08 -148.34
CA ASP A 314 -48.47 -29.36 -149.02
C ASP A 314 -49.73 -29.97 -149.68
N THR A 315 -50.86 -29.97 -148.96
CA THR A 315 -52.15 -30.44 -149.48
C THR A 315 -52.70 -29.54 -150.58
N ALA A 316 -52.32 -28.26 -150.63
CA ALA A 316 -52.67 -27.35 -151.73
C ALA A 316 -51.73 -27.57 -152.94
N GLU A 317 -50.44 -27.78 -152.72
CA GLU A 317 -49.44 -28.11 -153.75
C GLU A 317 -49.80 -29.41 -154.46
N ILE A 318 -50.07 -30.49 -153.72
CA ILE A 318 -50.53 -31.78 -154.28
C ILE A 318 -51.82 -31.60 -155.12
N ARG A 319 -52.74 -30.72 -154.71
CA ARG A 319 -53.94 -30.41 -155.49
C ARG A 319 -53.61 -29.61 -156.75
N ILE A 320 -52.71 -28.62 -156.67
CA ILE A 320 -52.24 -27.84 -157.82
C ILE A 320 -51.56 -28.77 -158.84
N ASP A 321 -50.68 -29.67 -158.41
CA ASP A 321 -50.02 -30.65 -159.28
C ASP A 321 -51.01 -31.61 -159.94
N ARG A 322 -51.99 -32.10 -159.18
CA ARG A 322 -53.05 -32.96 -159.71
C ARG A 322 -53.94 -32.22 -160.70
N ASP A 323 -54.31 -30.97 -160.40
CA ASP A 323 -55.17 -30.18 -161.26
C ASP A 323 -54.40 -29.68 -162.50
N ALA A 324 -53.09 -29.45 -162.39
CA ALA A 324 -52.19 -29.14 -163.52
C ALA A 324 -51.95 -30.36 -164.42
N THR A 325 -51.78 -31.56 -163.85
CA THR A 325 -51.69 -32.80 -164.64
C THR A 325 -53.01 -33.15 -165.31
N ALA A 326 -54.16 -32.95 -164.64
CA ALA A 326 -55.48 -33.04 -165.26
C ALA A 326 -55.68 -32.00 -166.37
N ALA A 327 -55.21 -30.76 -166.19
CA ALA A 327 -55.25 -29.72 -167.21
C ALA A 327 -54.37 -30.07 -168.43
N ARG A 328 -53.18 -30.64 -168.23
CA ARG A 328 -52.35 -31.18 -169.32
C ARG A 328 -53.07 -32.31 -170.07
N ALA A 329 -53.66 -33.28 -169.36
CA ALA A 329 -54.43 -34.35 -169.98
C ALA A 329 -55.69 -33.85 -170.74
N LEU A 330 -56.34 -32.78 -170.25
CA LEU A 330 -57.42 -32.10 -170.97
C LEU A 330 -56.90 -31.35 -172.21
N GLN A 331 -55.74 -30.71 -172.13
CA GLN A 331 -55.08 -30.11 -173.30
C GLN A 331 -54.73 -31.17 -174.33
N ASP A 332 -54.20 -32.32 -173.93
CA ASP A 332 -53.83 -33.41 -174.85
C ASP A 332 -55.06 -34.09 -175.47
N THR A 333 -56.15 -34.27 -174.72
CA THR A 333 -57.41 -34.81 -175.28
C THR A 333 -58.12 -33.81 -176.19
N LEU A 334 -58.10 -32.50 -175.89
CA LEU A 334 -58.59 -31.45 -176.80
C LEU A 334 -57.71 -31.35 -178.06
N ARG A 335 -56.39 -31.44 -177.91
CA ARG A 335 -55.42 -31.49 -179.02
C ARG A 335 -55.70 -32.68 -179.94
N ALA A 336 -55.93 -33.87 -179.37
CA ALA A 336 -56.30 -35.07 -180.12
C ALA A 336 -57.70 -34.99 -180.77
N ALA A 337 -58.67 -34.33 -180.13
CA ALA A 337 -60.03 -34.16 -180.68
C ALA A 337 -60.12 -33.08 -181.78
N LEU A 338 -59.14 -32.17 -181.86
CA LEU A 338 -59.06 -31.07 -182.82
C LEU A 338 -58.00 -31.28 -183.90
N ASP A 339 -57.32 -32.44 -183.90
CA ASP A 339 -56.21 -32.81 -184.81
C ASP A 339 -55.08 -31.75 -184.86
N LEU A 340 -54.77 -31.18 -183.69
CA LEU A 340 -53.73 -30.17 -183.53
C LEU A 340 -52.36 -30.82 -183.27
N PRO A 341 -51.26 -30.37 -183.92
CA PRO A 341 -49.94 -30.95 -183.74
C PRO A 341 -49.39 -30.75 -182.30
N SER A 342 -48.47 -31.65 -181.91
CA SER A 342 -47.82 -31.64 -180.60
C SER A 342 -46.74 -30.55 -180.50
N MET A 343 -46.82 -29.73 -179.45
CA MET A 343 -45.74 -28.82 -179.07
C MET A 343 -44.60 -29.60 -178.42
N GLU A 344 -43.45 -29.72 -179.08
CA GLU A 344 -42.20 -30.11 -178.43
C GLU A 344 -41.61 -28.91 -177.65
N GLU A 345 -41.04 -29.17 -176.48
CA GLU A 345 -40.31 -28.14 -175.72
C GLU A 345 -38.96 -27.84 -176.39
N LEU A 346 -38.92 -26.76 -177.17
CA LEU A 346 -37.68 -26.16 -177.65
C LEU A 346 -36.94 -25.47 -176.48
N PRO A 347 -35.59 -25.45 -176.46
CA PRO A 347 -34.79 -24.91 -175.34
C PRO A 347 -34.91 -23.38 -175.12
N GLU A 348 -35.77 -22.68 -175.88
CA GLU A 348 -36.01 -21.23 -175.78
C GLU A 348 -37.49 -20.88 -175.49
N GLY A 349 -38.35 -21.88 -175.24
CA GLY A 349 -39.77 -21.69 -174.88
C GLY A 349 -40.77 -22.08 -175.98
N PRO A 350 -42.08 -22.08 -175.68
CA PRO A 350 -43.10 -22.76 -176.47
C PRO A 350 -43.48 -22.03 -177.77
N GLY A 351 -43.30 -22.69 -178.92
CA GLY A 351 -43.69 -22.19 -180.25
C GLY A 351 -44.18 -23.31 -181.18
N VAL A 352 -45.26 -23.05 -181.93
CA VAL A 352 -46.00 -24.04 -182.73
C VAL A 352 -45.34 -24.30 -184.09
N ARG A 353 -45.34 -25.57 -184.52
CA ARG A 353 -45.15 -26.01 -185.91
C ARG A 353 -46.27 -26.96 -186.32
#